data_AF-A0A329SG06-F1
#
_entry.id   AF-A0A329SG06-F1
#
_cell.length_a   1.000
_cell.length_b   1.000
_cell.length_c   1.000
_cell.angle_alpha   90.00
_cell.angle_beta   90.00
_cell.angle_gamma   90.00
#
_symmetry.space_group_name_H-M   'P 1'
#
loop_
_entity.id
_entity.type
_entity.pdbx_description
1 polymer ?
#
loop_
_entity_poly.entity_id
_entity_poly.type
_entity_poly.pdbx_seq_one_letter_code
_entity_poly.pdbx_strand_id
1 'polypeptide(L)'
;MRATKANYNSKLQKYTLFKKGYPDMDLDEFDNIASKREVGRTVSSMVDNVVGRGLRGAGRAHLGGQPKLDGVVRKGRTYNLNDIQGMATPSAYTYKPLGSKYIRIPDLDAGMLVIVQPNRRKIGPKREVSEELQKMLKDLVYSKNINQSSYDQLSTDDKKIFKEILAATHLQHSFSEKLADPLEALKAEYFKLKGEIELDNDNPSILKQLKVITVDMYSNHLISDDEFKNVIVRLL
;
A
#
# COMPACT_ATOMS: atom_id res chain seq x y z
N MET A 1 5.70 13.90 58.00
CA MET A 1 5.97 13.87 56.55
C MET A 1 4.78 14.46 55.80
N ARG A 2 4.92 15.61 55.12
CA ARG A 2 3.86 16.21 54.30
C ARG A 2 4.04 15.76 52.85
N ALA A 3 3.18 14.87 52.37
CA ALA A 3 3.10 14.57 50.94
C ALA A 3 2.63 15.82 50.19
N THR A 4 3.42 16.27 49.21
CA THR A 4 3.09 17.42 48.38
C THR A 4 1.86 17.10 47.50
N LYS A 5 0.95 18.05 47.30
CA LYS A 5 -0.28 17.91 46.49
C LYS A 5 -0.05 17.24 45.11
N ALA A 6 1.14 17.40 44.54
CA ALA A 6 1.55 16.77 43.28
C ALA A 6 1.64 15.23 43.35
N ASN A 7 2.09 14.68 44.49
CA ASN A 7 2.17 13.22 44.69
C ASN A 7 0.78 12.61 44.91
N TYR A 8 -0.19 13.38 45.42
CA TYR A 8 -1.57 12.91 45.57
C TYR A 8 -2.29 12.85 44.22
N ASN A 9 -2.12 13.88 43.38
CA ASN A 9 -2.74 13.94 42.04
C ASN A 9 -2.20 12.86 41.08
N SER A 10 -0.91 12.56 41.12
CA SER A 10 -0.33 11.50 40.28
C SER A 10 -0.82 10.10 40.69
N LYS A 11 -1.01 9.86 42.00
CA LYS A 11 -1.63 8.60 42.49
C LYS A 11 -3.10 8.48 42.07
N LEU A 12 -3.87 9.57 42.14
CA LEU A 12 -5.28 9.59 41.72
C LEU A 12 -5.47 9.36 40.21
N GLN A 13 -4.60 9.94 39.38
CA GLN A 13 -4.60 9.70 37.93
C GLN A 13 -4.26 8.25 37.58
N LYS A 14 -3.30 7.63 38.28
CA LYS A 14 -3.00 6.21 38.09
C LYS A 14 -4.18 5.30 38.47
N TYR A 15 -4.87 5.59 39.58
CA TYR A 15 -6.03 4.83 40.03
C TYR A 15 -7.23 4.91 39.07
N THR A 16 -7.50 6.11 38.53
CA THR A 16 -8.60 6.32 37.57
C THR A 16 -8.38 5.65 36.22
N LEU A 17 -7.12 5.54 35.76
CA LEU A 17 -6.76 4.75 34.58
C LEU A 17 -6.86 3.24 34.85
N PHE A 18 -6.58 2.81 36.09
CA PHE A 18 -6.59 1.40 36.50
C PHE A 18 -8.00 0.80 36.59
N LYS A 19 -8.95 1.51 37.22
CA LYS A 19 -10.36 1.07 37.33
C LYS A 19 -11.07 0.91 35.98
N LYS A 20 -10.55 1.51 34.92
CA LYS A 20 -11.06 1.38 33.54
C LYS A 20 -10.63 0.09 32.85
N GLY A 21 -9.53 -0.55 33.28
CA GLY A 21 -8.97 -1.74 32.63
C GLY A 21 -9.16 -3.03 33.42
N TYR A 22 -9.19 -2.94 34.75
CA TYR A 22 -9.29 -4.09 35.66
C TYR A 22 -10.16 -3.70 36.86
N PRO A 23 -11.49 -3.91 36.79
CA PRO A 23 -12.43 -3.39 37.78
C PRO A 23 -12.33 -4.08 39.16
N ASP A 24 -11.80 -5.31 39.19
CA ASP A 24 -11.87 -6.20 40.37
C ASP A 24 -10.51 -6.44 41.05
N MET A 25 -9.47 -5.70 40.67
CA MET A 25 -8.10 -5.88 41.18
C MET A 25 -7.79 -4.78 42.21
N ASP A 26 -7.26 -5.16 43.38
CA ASP A 26 -7.00 -4.22 44.47
C ASP A 26 -5.64 -3.50 44.34
N LEU A 27 -5.54 -2.30 44.92
CA LEU A 27 -4.37 -1.40 44.82
C LEU A 27 -3.06 -2.07 45.28
N ASP A 28 -3.12 -2.85 46.36
CA ASP A 28 -1.94 -3.51 46.93
C ASP A 28 -1.43 -4.66 46.04
N GLU A 29 -2.32 -5.27 45.24
CA GLU A 29 -1.97 -6.34 44.32
C GLU A 29 -1.21 -5.79 43.10
N PHE A 30 -1.57 -4.59 42.64
CA PHE A 30 -0.91 -3.90 41.54
C PHE A 30 0.50 -3.43 41.90
N ASP A 31 0.69 -2.82 43.08
CA ASP A 31 2.01 -2.35 43.52
C ASP A 31 2.99 -3.51 43.71
N ASN A 32 2.50 -4.70 44.11
CA ASN A 32 3.28 -5.94 44.15
C ASN A 32 3.67 -6.46 42.75
N ILE A 33 2.83 -6.28 41.73
CA ILE A 33 3.15 -6.65 40.34
C ILE A 33 4.13 -5.65 39.71
N ALA A 34 3.97 -4.35 39.99
CA ALA A 34 4.85 -3.29 39.50
C ALA A 34 6.27 -3.42 40.08
N SER A 35 6.38 -3.68 41.39
CA SER A 35 7.66 -3.92 42.06
C SER A 35 8.36 -5.19 41.56
N LYS A 36 7.63 -6.29 41.31
CA LYS A 36 8.19 -7.50 40.67
C LYS A 36 8.73 -7.26 39.25
N ARG A 37 8.13 -6.35 38.47
CA ARG A 37 8.62 -5.96 37.13
C ARG A 37 9.86 -5.07 37.17
N GLU A 38 10.07 -4.30 38.23
CA GLU A 38 11.27 -3.48 38.40
C GLU A 38 12.50 -4.31 38.81
N VAL A 39 12.32 -5.34 39.65
CA VAL A 39 13.42 -6.25 40.06
C VAL A 39 13.94 -7.08 38.90
N GLY A 40 13.10 -7.45 37.92
CA GLY A 40 13.56 -8.16 36.70
C GLY A 40 14.44 -7.32 35.76
N ARG A 41 14.44 -5.99 35.90
CA ARG A 41 15.26 -5.08 35.10
C ARG A 41 16.63 -4.76 35.71
N THR A 42 16.81 -4.94 37.02
CA THR A 42 18.05 -4.56 37.72
C THR A 42 19.15 -5.62 37.67
N VAL A 43 18.82 -6.90 37.41
CA VAL A 43 19.83 -7.99 37.45
C VAL A 43 20.65 -8.09 36.15
N SER A 44 20.19 -7.53 35.03
CA SER A 44 20.90 -7.66 33.73
C SER A 44 21.87 -6.51 33.42
N SER A 45 22.00 -5.49 34.29
CA SER A 45 22.78 -4.28 34.00
C SER A 45 23.93 -3.99 34.98
N MET A 46 24.48 -5.00 35.64
CA MET A 46 25.69 -4.88 36.47
C MET A 46 26.88 -5.65 35.86
N VAL A 47 27.39 -5.18 34.73
CA VAL A 47 28.83 -5.28 34.40
C VAL A 47 29.23 -3.99 33.68
N ASP A 48 30.31 -3.38 34.15
CA ASP A 48 31.00 -2.18 33.63
C ASP A 48 30.48 -0.79 34.03
N ASN A 49 30.75 -0.45 35.30
CA ASN A 49 30.96 0.93 35.73
C ASN A 49 32.47 1.26 35.71
N VAL A 50 32.92 2.15 34.80
CA VAL A 50 34.08 3.01 35.07
C VAL A 50 33.75 4.47 34.73
N VAL A 51 33.79 5.25 35.80
CA VAL A 51 33.76 6.69 36.05
C VAL A 51 34.17 7.64 34.91
N GLY A 52 33.36 8.66 34.67
CA GLY A 52 33.74 9.88 33.94
C GLY A 52 32.73 11.01 34.13
N ARG A 53 33.02 11.95 35.06
CA ARG A 53 32.34 13.24 35.24
C ARG A 53 32.56 14.12 34.00
N GLY A 54 31.49 14.65 33.39
CA GLY A 54 31.61 15.80 32.49
C GLY A 54 30.47 15.96 31.49
N LEU A 55 29.92 17.18 31.45
CA LEU A 55 29.14 17.78 30.35
C LEU A 55 27.70 17.29 30.14
N ARG A 56 26.79 17.96 30.85
CA ARG A 56 25.51 18.42 30.28
C ARG A 56 25.85 19.22 29.01
N GLY A 57 25.66 18.62 27.84
CA GLY A 57 25.91 19.25 26.55
C GLY A 57 25.05 18.62 25.46
N ALA A 58 24.28 19.47 24.80
CA ALA A 58 23.80 19.38 23.42
C ALA A 58 23.80 18.02 22.71
N GLY A 59 22.60 17.61 22.26
CA GLY A 59 22.43 16.86 21.01
C GLY A 59 23.17 15.53 20.90
N ARG A 60 22.48 14.44 21.25
CA ARG A 60 22.74 13.11 20.65
C ARG A 60 22.39 13.14 19.16
N ALA A 61 23.19 13.86 18.37
CA ALA A 61 23.47 13.48 17.00
C ALA A 61 24.57 12.41 17.05
N HIS A 62 24.50 11.44 16.15
CA HIS A 62 25.52 10.43 15.88
C HIS A 62 25.56 9.23 16.83
N LEU A 63 24.58 8.33 16.67
CA LEU A 63 24.88 6.90 16.63
C LEU A 63 24.17 6.32 15.38
N GLY A 64 24.94 6.12 14.30
CA GLY A 64 24.50 5.43 13.07
C GLY A 64 24.00 6.28 11.89
N GLY A 65 24.13 7.61 11.94
CA GLY A 65 23.62 8.48 10.87
C GLY A 65 24.59 8.61 9.70
N GLN A 66 24.26 8.02 8.55
CA GLN A 66 24.88 8.35 7.25
C GLN A 66 25.04 9.88 7.09
N PRO A 67 26.08 10.39 6.41
CA PRO A 67 26.33 11.81 6.26
C PRO A 67 25.09 12.55 5.75
N LYS A 68 24.82 13.73 6.30
CA LYS A 68 23.73 14.58 5.83
C LYS A 68 24.10 15.07 4.43
N LEU A 69 23.33 14.64 3.42
CA LEU A 69 23.37 15.21 2.07
C LEU A 69 23.21 16.73 2.15
N ASP A 70 24.08 17.43 1.45
CA ASP A 70 24.12 18.88 1.45
C ASP A 70 22.84 19.44 0.82
N GLY A 71 22.25 20.47 1.43
CA GLY A 71 20.99 21.06 0.99
C GLY A 71 19.70 20.25 1.26
N VAL A 72 19.76 19.04 1.85
CA VAL A 72 18.57 18.20 2.06
C VAL A 72 18.18 18.06 3.54
N VAL A 73 16.98 18.53 3.88
CA VAL A 73 16.43 18.42 5.25
C VAL A 73 15.87 17.01 5.49
N ARG A 74 16.43 16.30 6.47
CA ARG A 74 15.87 15.02 6.94
C ARG A 74 14.60 15.25 7.76
N LYS A 75 13.51 14.56 7.41
CA LYS A 75 12.35 14.38 8.30
C LYS A 75 12.46 13.04 9.02
N GLY A 76 13.13 13.03 10.18
CA GLY A 76 13.39 11.82 10.96
C GLY A 76 14.59 11.01 10.46
N ARG A 77 14.44 9.68 10.32
CA ARG A 77 15.53 8.76 9.94
C ARG A 77 15.76 8.66 8.42
N THR A 78 14.83 9.13 7.61
CA THR A 78 14.86 8.98 6.15
C THR A 78 14.71 10.31 5.44
N TYR A 79 15.25 10.37 4.23
CA TYR A 79 15.00 11.47 3.31
C TYR A 79 13.67 11.31 2.58
N ASN A 80 13.03 12.44 2.31
CA ASN A 80 11.94 12.51 1.35
C ASN A 80 12.49 12.15 -0.04
N LEU A 81 11.74 11.34 -0.80
CA LEU A 81 12.17 10.87 -2.11
C LEU A 81 12.30 12.00 -3.13
N ASN A 82 11.47 13.06 -3.02
CA ASN A 82 11.55 14.23 -3.90
C ASN A 82 12.90 14.95 -3.77
N ASP A 83 13.40 15.08 -2.54
CA ASP A 83 14.58 15.89 -2.26
C ASP A 83 15.90 15.18 -2.62
N ILE A 84 15.84 13.87 -2.86
CA ILE A 84 17.00 13.04 -3.21
C ILE A 84 16.96 12.53 -4.65
N GLN A 85 15.94 12.91 -5.43
CA GLN A 85 15.89 12.56 -6.86
C GLN A 85 17.11 13.14 -7.59
N GLY A 86 17.70 12.35 -8.48
CA GLY A 86 18.91 12.74 -9.22
C GLY A 86 20.20 12.73 -8.42
N MET A 87 20.14 12.52 -7.09
CA MET A 87 21.33 12.32 -6.27
C MET A 87 21.79 10.86 -6.36
N ALA A 88 23.10 10.63 -6.25
CA ALA A 88 23.70 9.29 -6.21
C ALA A 88 23.46 8.56 -4.86
N THR A 89 22.22 8.58 -4.35
CA THR A 89 21.84 7.92 -3.11
C THR A 89 21.25 6.53 -3.40
N PRO A 90 21.49 5.51 -2.56
CA PRO A 90 20.89 4.18 -2.75
C PRO A 90 19.36 4.22 -2.83
N SER A 91 18.73 5.15 -2.11
CA SER A 91 17.28 5.33 -2.15
C SER A 91 16.79 5.90 -3.49
N ALA A 92 17.54 6.79 -4.15
CA ALA A 92 17.16 7.31 -5.47
C ALA A 92 17.27 6.24 -6.59
N TYR A 93 18.13 5.23 -6.41
CA TYR A 93 18.17 4.06 -7.29
C TYR A 93 17.05 3.07 -7.00
N THR A 94 16.70 2.90 -5.72
CA THR A 94 15.66 1.96 -5.29
C THR A 94 14.25 2.44 -5.66
N TYR A 95 13.99 3.74 -5.51
CA TYR A 95 12.68 4.35 -5.73
C TYR A 95 12.71 5.24 -6.97
N LYS A 96 11.92 4.87 -7.97
CA LYS A 96 11.80 5.66 -9.21
C LYS A 96 10.47 6.40 -9.28
N PRO A 97 10.47 7.64 -9.80
CA PRO A 97 9.26 8.43 -9.91
C PRO A 97 8.33 7.80 -10.96
N LEU A 98 7.05 7.74 -10.61
CA LEU A 98 5.97 7.44 -11.53
C LEU A 98 4.86 8.46 -11.31
N GLY A 99 4.77 9.44 -12.21
CA GLY A 99 3.87 10.60 -12.04
C GLY A 99 4.15 11.33 -10.73
N SER A 100 3.12 11.45 -9.89
CA SER A 100 3.21 12.10 -8.57
C SER A 100 3.73 11.20 -7.45
N LYS A 101 3.91 9.89 -7.69
CA LYS A 101 4.27 8.87 -6.70
C LYS A 101 5.59 8.17 -7.08
N TYR A 102 5.97 7.16 -6.31
CA TYR A 102 7.19 6.38 -6.51
C TYR A 102 6.90 4.88 -6.50
N ILE A 103 7.66 4.14 -7.30
CA ILE A 103 7.67 2.68 -7.31
C ILE A 103 9.02 2.19 -6.78
N ARG A 104 9.00 1.08 -6.02
CA ARG A 104 10.21 0.34 -5.67
C ARG A 104 10.59 -0.62 -6.79
N ILE A 105 11.73 -0.36 -7.43
CA ILE A 105 12.23 -1.20 -8.53
C ILE A 105 12.53 -2.63 -8.08
N PRO A 106 13.18 -2.89 -6.93
CA PRO A 106 13.47 -4.26 -6.52
C PRO A 106 12.22 -5.10 -6.23
N ASP A 107 11.16 -4.47 -5.71
CA ASP A 107 9.90 -5.17 -5.49
C ASP A 107 9.23 -5.45 -6.84
N LEU A 108 9.24 -4.48 -7.76
CA LEU A 108 8.73 -4.65 -9.12
C LEU A 108 9.48 -5.75 -9.87
N ASP A 109 10.80 -5.85 -9.72
CA ASP A 109 11.64 -6.91 -10.28
C ASP A 109 11.23 -8.31 -9.80
N ALA A 110 10.76 -8.41 -8.55
CA ALA A 110 10.22 -9.63 -7.96
C ALA A 110 8.73 -9.88 -8.28
N GLY A 111 8.14 -9.15 -9.24
CA GLY A 111 6.72 -9.28 -9.60
C GLY A 111 5.75 -8.66 -8.58
N MET A 112 6.25 -7.85 -7.65
CA MET A 112 5.45 -7.24 -6.59
C MET A 112 5.36 -5.72 -6.79
N LEU A 113 4.16 -5.23 -7.07
CA LEU A 113 3.90 -3.81 -7.15
C LEU A 113 3.79 -3.18 -5.76
N VAL A 114 4.68 -2.22 -5.50
CA VAL A 114 4.66 -1.39 -4.29
C VAL A 114 4.78 0.08 -4.67
N ILE A 115 3.67 0.81 -4.52
CA ILE A 115 3.59 2.25 -4.74
C ILE A 115 3.74 2.97 -3.40
N VAL A 116 4.55 4.03 -3.38
CA VAL A 116 4.77 4.86 -2.20
C VAL A 116 4.64 6.36 -2.52
N GLN A 117 4.25 7.11 -1.51
CA GLN A 117 4.33 8.57 -1.49
C GLN A 117 5.80 9.03 -1.39
N PRO A 118 6.10 10.31 -1.69
CA PRO A 118 7.44 10.88 -1.51
C PRO A 118 8.00 10.71 -0.09
N ASN A 119 7.13 10.76 0.92
CA ASN A 119 7.47 10.51 2.33
C ASN A 119 7.69 9.02 2.69
N ARG A 120 7.72 8.11 1.68
CA ARG A 120 7.86 6.66 1.79
C ARG A 120 6.70 5.91 2.46
N ARG A 121 5.55 6.56 2.65
CA ARG A 121 4.32 5.88 3.06
C ARG A 121 3.77 5.07 1.89
N LYS A 122 3.40 3.81 2.15
CA LYS A 122 2.80 2.94 1.15
C LYS A 122 1.40 3.43 0.77
N ILE A 123 1.06 3.23 -0.50
CA ILE A 123 -0.27 3.49 -1.06
C ILE A 123 -0.85 2.15 -1.45
N GLY A 124 -1.95 1.77 -0.82
CA GLY A 124 -2.62 0.51 -1.06
C GLY A 124 -1.84 -0.73 -0.60
N PRO A 125 -2.41 -1.92 -0.81
CA PRO A 125 -1.75 -3.19 -0.52
C PRO A 125 -0.63 -3.46 -1.53
N LYS A 126 0.27 -4.38 -1.16
CA LYS A 126 1.19 -4.97 -2.14
C LYS A 126 0.37 -5.87 -3.06
N ARG A 127 0.63 -5.81 -4.36
CA ARG A 127 -0.08 -6.62 -5.35
C ARG A 127 0.92 -7.37 -6.21
N GLU A 128 0.59 -8.59 -6.56
CA GLU A 128 1.29 -9.33 -7.60
C GLU A 128 0.92 -8.74 -8.96
N VAL A 129 1.89 -8.69 -9.87
CA VAL A 129 1.70 -8.21 -11.25
C VAL A 129 2.30 -9.21 -12.22
N SER A 130 1.67 -9.38 -13.37
CA SER A 130 2.20 -10.23 -14.43
C SER A 130 3.53 -9.68 -14.97
N GLU A 131 4.33 -10.56 -15.59
CA GLU A 131 5.59 -10.17 -16.23
C GLU A 131 5.38 -9.13 -17.36
N GLU A 132 4.25 -9.21 -18.05
CA GLU A 132 3.87 -8.28 -19.11
C GLU A 132 3.60 -6.89 -18.55
N LEU A 133 2.78 -6.80 -17.50
CA LEU A 133 2.49 -5.55 -16.80
C LEU A 133 3.76 -4.96 -16.17
N GLN A 134 4.62 -5.82 -15.61
CA GLN A 134 5.91 -5.42 -15.04
C GLN A 134 6.82 -4.76 -16.08
N LYS A 135 6.97 -5.36 -17.27
CA LYS A 135 7.74 -4.77 -18.39
C LYS A 135 7.16 -3.42 -18.78
N MET A 136 5.84 -3.34 -18.93
CA MET A 136 5.19 -2.11 -19.33
C MET A 136 5.33 -0.99 -18.27
N LEU A 137 5.30 -1.34 -16.97
CA LEU A 137 5.58 -0.39 -15.89
C LEU A 137 7.04 0.07 -15.89
N LYS A 138 8.00 -0.80 -16.22
CA LYS A 138 9.40 -0.42 -16.39
C LYS A 138 9.56 0.56 -17.55
N ASP A 139 8.96 0.28 -18.70
CA ASP A 139 8.98 1.17 -19.86
C ASP A 139 8.38 2.53 -19.52
N LEU A 140 7.28 2.56 -18.77
CA LEU A 140 6.67 3.80 -18.31
C LEU A 140 7.58 4.58 -17.35
N VAL A 141 8.29 3.90 -16.45
CA VAL A 141 9.21 4.52 -15.48
C VAL A 141 10.47 5.07 -16.15
N TYR A 142 11.08 4.32 -17.07
CA TYR A 142 12.37 4.67 -17.68
C TYR A 142 12.21 5.48 -18.97
N SER A 143 11.29 5.05 -19.84
CA SER A 143 11.11 5.61 -21.18
C SER A 143 9.98 6.64 -21.24
N LYS A 144 9.14 6.75 -20.19
CA LYS A 144 7.96 7.64 -20.10
C LYS A 144 6.94 7.48 -21.23
N ASN A 145 7.04 6.39 -21.98
CA ASN A 145 6.18 6.07 -23.11
C ASN A 145 5.45 4.77 -22.84
N ILE A 146 4.21 4.69 -23.33
CA ILE A 146 3.40 3.47 -23.30
C ILE A 146 3.24 3.00 -24.73
N ASN A 147 3.55 1.72 -24.96
CA ASN A 147 3.27 1.08 -26.23
C ASN A 147 1.84 0.51 -26.21
N GLN A 148 0.97 1.01 -27.08
CA GLN A 148 -0.42 0.57 -27.17
C GLN A 148 -0.52 -0.93 -27.47
N SER A 149 0.34 -1.45 -28.36
CA SER A 149 0.35 -2.87 -28.70
C SER A 149 0.63 -3.78 -27.50
N SER A 150 1.53 -3.35 -26.61
CA SER A 150 1.82 -4.06 -25.36
C SER A 150 0.66 -3.95 -24.38
N TYR A 151 -0.04 -2.81 -24.33
CA TYR A 151 -1.24 -2.66 -23.51
C TYR A 151 -2.38 -3.56 -24.02
N ASP A 152 -2.61 -3.64 -25.32
CA ASP A 152 -3.70 -4.43 -25.89
C ASP A 152 -3.52 -5.94 -25.64
N GLN A 153 -2.26 -6.40 -25.57
CA GLN A 153 -1.90 -7.79 -25.24
C GLN A 153 -2.13 -8.15 -23.77
N LEU A 154 -2.20 -7.16 -22.86
CA LEU A 154 -2.42 -7.42 -21.44
C LEU A 154 -3.78 -8.08 -21.18
N SER A 155 -3.80 -8.93 -20.15
CA SER A 155 -5.02 -9.47 -19.57
C SER A 155 -5.96 -8.34 -19.10
N THR A 156 -7.26 -8.62 -19.05
CA THR A 156 -8.27 -7.66 -18.57
C THR A 156 -8.01 -7.24 -17.13
N ASP A 157 -7.52 -8.14 -16.28
CA ASP A 157 -7.16 -7.83 -14.89
C ASP A 157 -5.93 -6.93 -14.80
N ASP A 158 -4.88 -7.20 -15.59
CA ASP A 158 -3.70 -6.34 -15.64
C ASP A 158 -4.02 -4.94 -16.18
N LYS A 159 -4.92 -4.84 -17.16
CA LYS A 159 -5.41 -3.54 -17.67
C LYS A 159 -6.13 -2.74 -16.58
N LYS A 160 -6.96 -3.38 -15.74
CA LYS A 160 -7.59 -2.72 -14.58
C LYS A 160 -6.55 -2.24 -13.59
N ILE A 161 -5.62 -3.13 -13.20
CA ILE A 161 -4.52 -2.78 -12.28
C ILE A 161 -3.74 -1.59 -12.84
N PHE A 162 -3.42 -1.62 -14.14
CA PHE A 162 -2.72 -0.52 -14.79
C PHE A 162 -3.49 0.80 -14.74
N LYS A 163 -4.80 0.79 -15.03
CA LYS A 163 -5.65 1.98 -14.93
C LYS A 163 -5.70 2.52 -13.49
N GLU A 164 -5.80 1.65 -12.50
CA GLU A 164 -5.73 2.04 -11.08
C GLU A 164 -4.37 2.67 -10.72
N ILE A 165 -3.27 2.15 -11.25
CA ILE A 165 -1.93 2.74 -11.08
C ILE A 165 -1.91 4.14 -11.66
N LEU A 166 -2.35 4.31 -12.92
CA LEU A 166 -2.38 5.62 -13.58
C LEU A 166 -3.22 6.63 -12.82
N ALA A 167 -4.35 6.21 -12.24
CA ALA A 167 -5.17 7.05 -11.38
C ALA A 167 -4.42 7.42 -10.09
N ALA A 168 -3.84 6.45 -9.38
CA ALA A 168 -3.10 6.67 -8.13
C ALA A 168 -1.85 7.56 -8.32
N THR A 169 -1.20 7.47 -9.49
CA THR A 169 -0.04 8.29 -9.83
C THR A 169 -0.39 9.63 -10.48
N HIS A 170 -1.68 9.88 -10.76
CA HIS A 170 -2.17 11.04 -11.52
C HIS A 170 -1.62 11.14 -12.95
N LEU A 171 -1.27 10.00 -13.55
CA LEU A 171 -0.87 9.92 -14.96
C LEU A 171 -2.07 9.70 -15.90
N GLN A 172 -3.27 9.47 -15.34
CA GLN A 172 -4.50 9.26 -16.11
C GLN A 172 -4.72 10.31 -17.20
N HIS A 173 -4.50 11.60 -16.92
CA HIS A 173 -4.74 12.68 -17.88
C HIS A 173 -3.76 12.66 -19.05
N SER A 174 -2.57 12.08 -18.88
CA SER A 174 -1.56 11.98 -19.93
C SER A 174 -1.83 10.82 -20.90
N PHE A 175 -2.69 9.88 -20.51
CA PHE A 175 -2.91 8.63 -21.25
C PHE A 175 -4.40 8.28 -21.44
N SER A 176 -5.33 9.10 -20.95
CA SER A 176 -6.77 8.85 -21.00
C SER A 176 -7.33 8.78 -22.42
N GLU A 177 -6.73 9.48 -23.37
CA GLU A 177 -7.15 9.43 -24.78
C GLU A 177 -6.59 8.21 -25.53
N LYS A 178 -5.56 7.55 -25.00
CA LYS A 178 -4.87 6.45 -25.68
C LYS A 178 -5.32 5.08 -25.20
N LEU A 179 -5.72 4.96 -23.94
CA LEU A 179 -6.04 3.69 -23.31
C LEU A 179 -7.55 3.49 -23.27
N ALA A 180 -8.06 2.69 -24.22
CA ALA A 180 -9.45 2.26 -24.23
C ALA A 180 -9.81 1.52 -22.93
N ASP A 181 -11.06 1.69 -22.49
CA ASP A 181 -11.50 1.09 -21.25
C ASP A 181 -11.61 -0.44 -21.40
N PRO A 182 -10.91 -1.25 -20.58
CA PRO A 182 -10.87 -2.69 -20.76
C PRO A 182 -12.26 -3.34 -20.61
N LEU A 183 -13.15 -2.70 -19.88
CA LEU A 183 -14.54 -3.15 -19.68
C LEU A 183 -15.48 -2.71 -20.79
N GLU A 184 -15.10 -1.71 -21.60
CA GLU A 184 -15.94 -1.20 -22.69
C GLU A 184 -15.98 -2.21 -23.86
N ALA A 185 -14.83 -2.80 -24.19
CA ALA A 185 -14.76 -3.88 -25.17
C ALA A 185 -15.61 -5.09 -24.76
N LEU A 186 -15.50 -5.52 -23.48
CA LEU A 186 -16.29 -6.63 -22.93
C LEU A 186 -17.80 -6.34 -22.99
N LYS A 187 -18.21 -5.11 -22.67
CA LYS A 187 -19.61 -4.68 -22.79
C LYS A 187 -20.10 -4.71 -24.23
N ALA A 188 -19.29 -4.19 -25.16
CA ALA A 188 -19.66 -4.15 -26.57
C ALA A 188 -19.85 -5.56 -27.15
N GLU A 189 -18.96 -6.50 -26.82
CA GLU A 189 -19.10 -7.90 -27.22
C GLU A 189 -20.33 -8.56 -26.59
N TYR A 190 -20.58 -8.35 -25.30
CA TYR A 190 -21.78 -8.85 -24.63
C TYR A 190 -23.06 -8.33 -25.28
N PHE A 191 -23.19 -7.03 -25.52
CA PHE A 191 -24.39 -6.45 -26.15
C PHE A 191 -24.59 -6.96 -27.57
N LYS A 192 -23.51 -7.16 -28.33
CA LYS A 192 -23.58 -7.74 -29.67
C LYS A 192 -24.14 -9.16 -29.61
N LEU A 193 -23.56 -10.04 -28.81
CA LEU A 193 -23.98 -11.44 -28.72
C LEU A 193 -25.39 -11.58 -28.12
N LYS A 194 -25.74 -10.75 -27.13
CA LYS A 194 -27.09 -10.68 -26.57
C LYS A 194 -28.10 -10.27 -27.64
N GLY A 195 -27.78 -9.26 -28.44
CA GLY A 195 -28.61 -8.82 -29.56
C GLY A 195 -28.78 -9.90 -30.63
N GLU A 196 -27.74 -10.69 -30.92
CA GLU A 196 -27.83 -11.82 -31.85
C GLU A 196 -28.82 -12.89 -31.34
N ILE A 197 -28.85 -13.19 -30.04
CA ILE A 197 -29.83 -14.13 -29.46
C ILE A 197 -31.24 -13.53 -29.42
N GLU A 198 -31.38 -12.23 -29.18
CA GLU A 198 -32.68 -11.54 -29.22
C GLU A 198 -33.30 -11.54 -30.63
N LEU A 199 -32.47 -11.73 -31.66
CA LEU A 199 -32.88 -11.92 -33.05
C LEU A 199 -33.08 -13.40 -33.44
N ASP A 200 -33.18 -14.30 -32.45
CA ASP A 200 -33.35 -15.75 -32.61
C ASP A 200 -32.24 -16.44 -33.42
N ASN A 201 -31.00 -15.93 -33.32
CA ASN A 201 -29.82 -16.60 -33.88
C ASN A 201 -29.26 -17.66 -32.91
N ASP A 202 -29.70 -18.90 -33.06
CA ASP A 202 -29.33 -20.02 -32.19
C ASP A 202 -28.01 -20.72 -32.58
N ASN A 203 -27.06 -19.99 -33.18
CA ASN A 203 -25.79 -20.60 -33.54
C ASN A 203 -25.06 -21.11 -32.28
N PRO A 204 -24.70 -22.41 -32.19
CA PRO A 204 -24.07 -22.99 -31.00
C PRO A 204 -22.73 -22.34 -30.64
N SER A 205 -22.02 -21.71 -31.59
CA SER A 205 -20.80 -20.94 -31.28
C SER A 205 -21.10 -19.64 -30.54
N ILE A 206 -22.14 -18.91 -30.93
CA ILE A 206 -22.60 -17.66 -30.28
C ILE A 206 -23.07 -17.97 -28.85
N LEU A 207 -23.84 -19.04 -28.66
CA LEU A 207 -24.32 -19.46 -27.34
C LEU A 207 -23.15 -19.80 -26.40
N LYS A 208 -22.12 -20.49 -26.90
CA LYS A 208 -20.91 -20.80 -26.12
C LYS A 208 -20.14 -19.54 -25.75
N GLN A 209 -19.95 -18.63 -26.71
CA GLN A 209 -19.26 -17.36 -26.47
C GLN A 209 -20.02 -16.49 -25.46
N LEU A 210 -21.35 -16.39 -25.59
CA LEU A 210 -22.16 -15.62 -24.66
C LEU A 210 -22.11 -16.21 -23.25
N LYS A 211 -22.10 -17.54 -23.08
CA LYS A 211 -21.91 -18.16 -21.75
C LYS A 211 -20.62 -17.69 -21.09
N VAL A 212 -19.50 -17.72 -21.81
CA VAL A 212 -18.19 -17.29 -21.29
C VAL A 212 -18.22 -15.80 -20.93
N ILE A 213 -18.65 -14.95 -21.87
CA ILE A 213 -18.68 -13.50 -21.67
C ILE A 213 -19.66 -13.10 -20.56
N THR A 214 -20.78 -13.80 -20.40
CA THR A 214 -21.75 -13.52 -19.33
C THR A 214 -21.17 -13.81 -17.95
N VAL A 215 -20.35 -14.85 -17.81
CA VAL A 215 -19.58 -15.12 -16.57
C VAL A 215 -18.57 -14.01 -16.30
N ASP A 216 -17.86 -13.55 -17.33
CA ASP A 216 -16.91 -12.44 -17.21
C ASP A 216 -17.61 -11.11 -16.88
N MET A 217 -18.77 -10.82 -17.47
CA MET A 217 -19.58 -9.64 -17.15
C MET A 217 -20.06 -9.67 -15.70
N TYR A 218 -20.43 -10.85 -15.20
CA TYR A 218 -20.85 -11.05 -13.82
C TYR A 218 -19.71 -10.88 -12.83
N SER A 219 -18.55 -11.48 -13.09
CA SER A 219 -17.36 -11.38 -12.23
C SER A 219 -16.84 -9.94 -12.13
N ASN A 220 -17.08 -9.14 -13.18
CA ASN A 220 -16.75 -7.72 -13.23
C ASN A 220 -17.83 -6.80 -12.66
N HIS A 221 -18.91 -7.34 -12.08
CA HIS A 221 -20.07 -6.59 -11.56
C HIS A 221 -20.70 -5.64 -12.59
N LEU A 222 -20.67 -6.01 -13.87
CA LEU A 222 -21.23 -5.22 -14.97
C LEU A 222 -22.71 -5.51 -15.22
N ILE A 223 -23.19 -6.67 -14.77
CA ILE A 223 -24.57 -7.11 -14.87
C ILE A 223 -25.07 -7.56 -13.48
N SER A 224 -26.37 -7.46 -13.24
CA SER A 224 -26.98 -7.87 -11.96
C SER A 224 -27.14 -9.40 -11.87
N ASP A 225 -27.32 -9.91 -10.65
CA ASP A 225 -27.66 -11.32 -10.41
C ASP A 225 -28.90 -11.76 -11.22
N ASP A 226 -29.89 -10.89 -11.33
CA ASP A 226 -31.13 -11.16 -12.06
C ASP A 226 -30.88 -11.22 -13.58
N GLU A 227 -30.09 -10.29 -14.11
CA GLU A 227 -29.73 -10.30 -15.53
C GLU A 227 -28.89 -11.54 -15.87
N PHE A 228 -27.93 -11.89 -15.02
CA PHE A 228 -27.12 -13.10 -15.18
C PHE A 228 -27.98 -14.37 -15.23
N LYS A 229 -28.91 -14.52 -14.27
CA LYS A 229 -29.84 -15.68 -14.24
C LYS A 229 -30.71 -15.74 -15.49
N ASN A 230 -31.27 -14.61 -15.92
CA ASN A 230 -32.13 -14.54 -17.10
C ASN A 230 -31.41 -14.99 -18.38
N VAL A 231 -30.16 -14.55 -18.56
CA VAL A 231 -29.34 -14.94 -19.71
C VAL A 231 -28.95 -16.42 -19.65
N ILE A 232 -28.51 -16.90 -18.49
CA ILE A 232 -28.11 -18.31 -18.31
C ILE A 232 -29.29 -19.27 -18.52
N VAL A 233 -30.49 -18.94 -18.01
CA VAL A 233 -31.70 -19.77 -18.18
C VAL A 233 -32.07 -19.91 -19.65
N ARG A 234 -31.90 -18.86 -20.46
CA ARG A 234 -32.18 -18.90 -21.90
C ARG A 234 -31.11 -19.66 -22.70
N LEU A 235 -29.95 -19.90 -22.09
CA LEU A 235 -28.81 -20.60 -22.70
C LEU A 235 -28.72 -22.09 -22.30
N LEU A 236 -29.59 -22.56 -21.40
CA LEU A 236 -29.70 -23.96 -20.95
C LEU A 236 -30.77 -24.70 -21.75
#